data_AF-A0A8D3CFH0-F1
#
_entry.id   AF-A0A8D3CFH0-F1
#
_cell.length_a   1.000
_cell.length_b   1.000
_cell.length_c   1.000
_cell.angle_alpha   90.00
_cell.angle_beta   90.00
_cell.angle_gamma   90.00
#
_symmetry.space_group_name_H-M   'P 1'
#
loop_
_entity.id
_entity.type
_entity.pdbx_description
1 polymer ?
#
loop_
_entity_poly.entity_id
_entity_poly.type
_entity_poly.pdbx_seq_one_letter_code
_entity_poly.pdbx_strand_id
1 'polypeptide(L)'
;LQYAEKLYKCCQRYDLLNNFYQASGQWQQALETAEIHDRIRLRTTYYSYAKYLESMGNKTLALAYYENSDTHRAEVPRMLQDDTSSLEIYVNKMKDKNIYKWWAQYLESQSDMDSALHFYECAQDYLSLVRVHCYMGNIQKASEIANDTGDRAASYHLARHYEGHDDIKQAVHFYTRYSAACCVLHICIFKSKLFHIGYDINENGLDDQLMNLALLSNPEDMMEAACYYEEKGSHMDRAVALYHKAGYVSKALELAFATQQFSALQLIAEDLNENSDPVLLARCSDFFITHSQYEKAVDLLVAAKKYHQALELCVNQNLTITEQLAERMTVTDSKDFSEEARKDVLERIADCCMRQGNYHLATKKYTQAGNKLKAMRALLKSGDTEKIVFFANVCRQKELFIMAANYLQSLDWRKNPEILKTIIGFYTKGRAPDLLAGFYEACAQVEIDEYQNYEKALDALTEAAKCLSKAKDSSAGDQEVRVGDLHNKISLIKKFVHARSLYAENAADAVQLCEALLEEPELDPAVRIGDAFGFLVEHHCQQGNFQVAYRKLEELQKLLPSQNVRYYISQSSLEALQKGMGVPLDCDRRHSVKEEDEVEEDLDVS
;
A
#
# COMPACT_ATOMS: atom_id res chain seq x y z
N LEU A 1 46.31 -38.04 -60.37
CA LEU A 1 45.49 -36.82 -60.50
C LEU A 1 44.05 -37.14 -60.90
N GLN A 2 43.80 -37.77 -62.07
CA GLN A 2 42.43 -38.05 -62.56
C GLN A 2 41.56 -38.93 -61.66
N TYR A 3 42.14 -39.88 -60.90
CA TYR A 3 41.38 -40.69 -59.93
C TYR A 3 40.93 -39.90 -58.70
N ALA A 4 41.74 -38.95 -58.22
CA ALA A 4 41.42 -38.13 -57.05
C ALA A 4 40.29 -37.12 -57.37
N GLU A 5 40.33 -36.52 -58.56
CA GLU A 5 39.25 -35.64 -59.05
C GLU A 5 37.90 -36.36 -59.11
N LYS A 6 37.85 -37.56 -59.70
CA LYS A 6 36.62 -38.37 -59.77
C LYS A 6 36.11 -38.73 -58.38
N LEU A 7 37.00 -39.07 -57.46
CA LEU A 7 36.65 -39.42 -56.09
C LEU A 7 36.04 -38.24 -55.34
N TYR A 8 36.64 -37.04 -55.42
CA TYR A 8 36.10 -35.84 -54.77
C TYR A 8 34.75 -35.40 -55.34
N LYS A 9 34.54 -35.54 -56.67
CA LYS A 9 33.25 -35.29 -57.33
C LYS A 9 32.18 -36.28 -56.86
N CYS A 10 32.49 -37.58 -56.81
CA CYS A 10 31.56 -38.62 -56.32
C CYS A 10 31.20 -38.45 -54.84
N CYS A 11 32.15 -38.03 -54.01
CA CYS A 11 31.93 -37.77 -52.59
C CYS A 11 31.31 -36.40 -52.30
N GLN A 12 31.01 -35.60 -53.33
CA GLN A 12 30.46 -34.23 -53.22
C GLN A 12 31.30 -33.28 -52.35
N ARG A 13 32.60 -33.57 -52.19
CA ARG A 13 33.56 -32.76 -51.42
C ARG A 13 34.27 -31.78 -52.35
N TYR A 14 33.50 -30.81 -52.85
CA TYR A 14 33.97 -29.78 -53.78
C TYR A 14 35.03 -28.85 -53.16
N ASP A 15 35.08 -28.79 -51.83
CA ASP A 15 36.07 -28.03 -51.06
C ASP A 15 37.49 -28.61 -51.23
N LEU A 16 37.64 -29.93 -51.20
CA LEU A 16 38.90 -30.62 -51.45
C LEU A 16 39.27 -30.63 -52.93
N LEU A 17 38.27 -30.70 -53.80
CA LEU A 17 38.44 -30.60 -55.24
C LEU A 17 38.99 -29.23 -55.66
N ASN A 18 38.47 -28.14 -55.08
CA ASN A 18 38.96 -26.78 -55.30
C ASN A 18 40.43 -26.64 -54.85
N ASN A 19 40.76 -27.11 -53.65
CA ASN A 19 42.15 -27.12 -53.16
C ASN A 19 43.09 -27.94 -54.07
N PHE A 20 42.61 -29.06 -54.58
CA PHE A 20 43.35 -29.92 -55.50
C PHE A 20 43.64 -29.21 -56.84
N TYR A 21 42.66 -28.50 -57.41
CA TYR A 21 42.87 -27.71 -58.64
C TYR A 21 43.82 -26.53 -58.42
N GLN A 22 43.74 -25.84 -57.28
CA GLN A 22 44.70 -24.78 -56.93
C GLN A 22 46.13 -25.32 -56.81
N ALA A 23 46.33 -26.43 -56.11
CA ALA A 23 47.64 -27.07 -55.97
C ALA A 23 48.21 -27.60 -57.31
N SER A 24 47.33 -27.91 -58.26
CA SER A 24 47.69 -28.38 -59.60
C SER A 24 47.93 -27.24 -60.61
N GLY A 25 47.79 -25.97 -60.19
CA GLY A 25 47.91 -24.80 -61.06
C GLY A 25 46.76 -24.61 -62.06
N GLN A 26 45.67 -25.38 -61.92
CA GLN A 26 44.49 -25.34 -62.80
C GLN A 26 43.48 -24.31 -62.28
N TRP A 27 43.89 -23.03 -62.30
CA TRP A 27 43.15 -21.95 -61.65
C TRP A 27 41.77 -21.66 -62.25
N GLN A 28 41.61 -21.78 -63.57
CA GLN A 28 40.31 -21.58 -64.23
C GLN A 28 39.27 -22.61 -63.76
N GLN A 29 39.66 -23.89 -63.70
CA GLN A 29 38.81 -24.97 -63.20
C GLN A 29 38.55 -24.86 -61.70
N ALA A 30 39.53 -24.35 -60.93
CA ALA A 30 39.36 -24.05 -59.51
C ALA A 30 38.30 -22.96 -59.30
N LEU A 31 38.31 -21.89 -60.11
CA LEU A 31 37.33 -20.80 -60.04
C LEU A 31 35.94 -21.24 -60.46
N GLU A 32 35.79 -21.95 -61.58
CA GLU A 32 34.50 -22.49 -62.03
C GLU A 32 33.89 -23.43 -60.96
N THR A 33 34.74 -24.26 -60.33
CA THR A 33 34.30 -25.14 -59.24
C THR A 33 33.85 -24.34 -58.02
N ALA A 34 34.57 -23.27 -57.68
CA ALA A 34 34.24 -22.39 -56.57
C ALA A 34 32.96 -21.57 -56.82
N GLU A 35 32.73 -21.07 -58.03
CA GLU A 35 31.55 -20.27 -58.39
C GLU A 35 30.26 -21.10 -58.35
N ILE A 36 30.34 -22.34 -58.85
CA ILE A 36 29.17 -23.21 -59.02
C ILE A 36 28.87 -24.02 -57.74
N HIS A 37 29.90 -24.55 -57.07
CA HIS A 37 29.73 -25.57 -56.01
C HIS A 37 30.33 -25.19 -54.64
N ASP A 38 31.35 -24.31 -54.58
CA ASP A 38 32.07 -23.97 -53.35
C ASP A 38 32.19 -22.44 -53.13
N ARG A 39 31.01 -21.80 -53.08
CA ARG A 39 30.90 -20.33 -52.93
C ARG A 39 31.54 -19.79 -51.65
N ILE A 40 31.68 -20.63 -50.63
CA ILE A 40 32.29 -20.26 -49.34
C ILE A 40 33.78 -19.97 -49.53
N ARG A 41 34.49 -20.73 -50.37
CA ARG A 41 35.94 -20.53 -50.62
C ARG A 41 36.25 -19.67 -51.84
N LEU A 42 35.25 -19.20 -52.57
CA LEU A 42 35.43 -18.42 -53.80
C LEU A 42 36.38 -17.22 -53.64
N ARG A 43 36.21 -16.42 -52.58
CA ARG A 43 37.10 -15.28 -52.29
C ARG A 43 38.54 -15.72 -52.03
N THR A 44 38.73 -16.82 -51.31
CA THR A 44 40.04 -17.40 -51.02
C THR A 44 40.69 -17.94 -52.30
N THR A 45 39.92 -18.55 -53.21
CA THR A 45 40.41 -19.00 -54.51
C THR A 45 40.83 -17.82 -55.39
N TYR A 46 40.06 -16.73 -55.44
CA TYR A 46 40.45 -15.49 -56.13
C TYR A 46 41.75 -14.91 -55.55
N TYR A 47 41.89 -14.88 -54.22
CA TYR A 47 43.09 -14.39 -53.55
C TYR A 47 44.34 -15.22 -53.88
N SER A 48 44.23 -16.55 -53.78
CA SER A 48 45.33 -17.46 -54.13
C SER A 48 45.74 -17.31 -55.60
N TYR A 49 44.76 -17.11 -56.49
CA TYR A 49 45.04 -16.90 -57.90
C TYR A 49 45.68 -15.54 -58.19
N ALA A 50 45.22 -14.48 -57.51
CA ALA A 50 45.83 -13.15 -57.59
C ALA A 50 47.30 -13.17 -57.15
N LYS A 51 47.62 -13.88 -56.05
CA LYS A 51 49.00 -14.10 -55.59
C LYS A 51 49.85 -14.84 -56.62
N TYR A 52 49.29 -15.87 -57.25
CA TYR A 52 49.98 -16.60 -58.31
C TYR A 52 50.29 -15.68 -59.51
N LEU A 53 49.33 -14.87 -59.95
CA LEU A 53 49.51 -13.91 -61.03
C LEU A 53 50.51 -12.80 -60.69
N GLU A 54 50.51 -12.31 -59.44
CA GLU A 54 51.52 -11.39 -58.93
C GLU A 54 52.92 -12.01 -59.00
N SER A 55 53.08 -13.27 -58.56
CA SER A 55 54.37 -13.98 -58.63
C SER A 55 54.87 -14.20 -60.07
N MET A 56 53.93 -14.28 -61.04
CA MET A 56 54.23 -14.35 -62.47
C MET A 56 54.50 -12.98 -63.11
N GLY A 57 54.46 -11.89 -62.33
CA GLY A 57 54.71 -10.52 -62.80
C GLY A 57 53.53 -9.86 -63.52
N ASN A 58 52.38 -10.53 -63.62
CA ASN A 58 51.21 -9.99 -64.30
C ASN A 58 50.34 -9.15 -63.34
N LYS A 59 50.83 -7.95 -63.01
CA LYS A 59 50.22 -7.04 -62.04
C LYS A 59 48.81 -6.59 -62.46
N THR A 60 48.54 -6.38 -63.74
CA THR A 60 47.23 -5.87 -64.22
C THR A 60 46.11 -6.88 -64.02
N LEU A 61 46.36 -8.17 -64.29
CA LEU A 61 45.39 -9.22 -63.99
C LEU A 61 45.30 -9.49 -62.49
N ALA A 62 46.42 -9.44 -61.76
CA ALA A 62 46.43 -9.60 -60.31
C ALA A 62 45.55 -8.55 -59.61
N LEU A 63 45.55 -7.29 -60.07
CA LEU A 63 44.65 -6.23 -59.58
C LEU A 63 43.18 -6.65 -59.65
N ALA A 64 42.72 -7.10 -60.83
CA ALA A 64 41.33 -7.49 -61.03
C ALA A 64 40.91 -8.65 -60.12
N TYR A 65 41.81 -9.62 -59.89
CA TYR A 65 41.53 -10.74 -58.99
C TYR A 65 41.62 -10.37 -57.51
N TYR A 66 42.47 -9.43 -57.12
CA TYR A 66 42.49 -8.87 -55.76
C TYR A 66 41.24 -8.07 -55.42
N GLU A 67 40.64 -7.40 -56.42
CA GLU A 67 39.33 -6.75 -56.29
C GLU A 67 38.22 -7.79 -56.11
N ASN A 68 38.25 -8.87 -56.91
CA ASN A 68 37.29 -9.97 -56.79
C ASN A 68 37.40 -10.73 -55.45
N SER A 69 38.58 -10.75 -54.81
CA SER A 69 38.77 -11.33 -53.48
C SER A 69 38.47 -10.36 -52.33
N ASP A 70 38.13 -9.09 -52.59
CA ASP A 70 37.88 -8.03 -51.58
C ASP A 70 39.11 -7.79 -50.66
N THR A 71 40.30 -8.14 -51.15
CA THR A 71 41.59 -7.95 -50.44
C THR A 71 42.41 -6.80 -51.03
N HIS A 72 41.87 -6.10 -52.03
CA HIS A 72 42.53 -5.02 -52.75
C HIS A 72 42.97 -3.88 -51.84
N ARG A 73 42.25 -3.63 -50.74
CA ARG A 73 42.55 -2.58 -49.76
C ARG A 73 43.93 -2.70 -49.09
N ALA A 74 44.48 -3.92 -48.98
CA ALA A 74 45.78 -4.16 -48.36
C ALA A 74 46.82 -4.65 -49.38
N GLU A 75 46.42 -5.53 -50.29
CA GLU A 75 47.36 -6.20 -51.21
C GLU A 75 47.74 -5.31 -52.40
N VAL A 76 46.84 -4.47 -52.90
CA VAL A 76 47.15 -3.60 -54.04
C VAL A 76 48.12 -2.49 -53.66
N PRO A 77 47.93 -1.75 -52.54
CA PRO A 77 48.93 -0.81 -52.06
C PRO A 77 50.28 -1.47 -51.79
N ARG A 78 50.31 -2.69 -51.23
CA ARG A 78 51.56 -3.46 -51.04
C ARG A 78 52.24 -3.80 -52.36
N MET A 79 51.49 -4.30 -53.35
CA MET A 79 52.04 -4.75 -54.64
C MET A 79 52.57 -3.59 -55.51
N LEU A 80 51.95 -2.41 -55.38
CA LEU A 80 52.28 -1.22 -56.17
C LEU A 80 53.09 -0.17 -55.38
N GLN A 81 53.54 -0.47 -54.16
CA GLN A 81 54.29 0.48 -53.34
C GLN A 81 55.56 1.02 -54.02
N ASP A 82 56.21 0.18 -54.84
CA ASP A 82 57.41 0.55 -55.61
C ASP A 82 57.12 1.41 -56.85
N ASP A 83 55.86 1.45 -57.30
CA ASP A 83 55.41 2.23 -58.47
C ASP A 83 54.31 3.21 -58.05
N THR A 84 54.75 4.32 -57.48
CA THR A 84 53.90 5.36 -56.89
C THR A 84 52.94 5.99 -57.92
N SER A 85 53.35 6.10 -59.19
CA SER A 85 52.52 6.68 -60.25
C SER A 85 51.32 5.80 -60.59
N SER A 86 51.56 4.49 -60.75
CA SER A 86 50.47 3.52 -60.99
C SER A 86 49.54 3.40 -59.78
N LEU A 87 50.08 3.50 -58.56
CA LEU A 87 49.31 3.45 -57.33
C LEU A 87 48.41 4.69 -57.16
N GLU A 88 48.90 5.89 -57.47
CA GLU A 88 48.10 7.11 -57.41
C GLU A 88 46.92 7.07 -58.40
N ILE A 89 47.17 6.60 -59.63
CA ILE A 89 46.11 6.39 -60.64
C ILE A 89 45.06 5.40 -60.11
N TYR A 90 45.50 4.34 -59.44
CA TYR A 90 44.62 3.34 -58.85
C TYR A 90 43.76 3.91 -57.72
N VAL A 91 44.37 4.66 -56.78
CA VAL A 91 43.71 5.33 -55.67
C VAL A 91 42.61 6.28 -56.18
N ASN A 92 42.95 7.11 -57.18
CA ASN A 92 42.01 8.04 -57.80
C ASN A 92 40.88 7.36 -58.58
N LYS A 93 41.14 6.18 -59.15
CA LYS A 93 40.14 5.38 -59.89
C LYS A 93 39.15 4.68 -58.95
N MET A 94 39.63 4.04 -57.87
CA MET A 94 38.79 3.24 -56.98
C MET A 94 37.92 4.08 -56.05
N LYS A 95 38.38 5.27 -55.65
CA LYS A 95 37.65 6.17 -54.74
C LYS A 95 37.20 5.53 -53.42
N ASP A 96 37.95 4.55 -52.94
CA ASP A 96 37.67 3.81 -51.71
C ASP A 96 38.28 4.52 -50.49
N LYS A 97 37.47 4.76 -49.45
CA LYS A 97 37.89 5.47 -48.22
C LYS A 97 39.10 4.84 -47.51
N ASN A 98 39.13 3.51 -47.43
CA ASN A 98 40.23 2.79 -46.78
C ASN A 98 41.54 2.91 -47.56
N ILE A 99 41.46 3.01 -48.89
CA ILE A 99 42.63 3.18 -49.76
C ILE A 99 43.11 4.63 -49.68
N TYR A 100 42.19 5.60 -49.65
CA TYR A 100 42.55 7.00 -49.37
C TYR A 100 43.24 7.18 -48.03
N LYS A 101 42.77 6.51 -46.97
CA LYS A 101 43.43 6.53 -45.66
C LYS A 101 44.86 5.98 -45.71
N TRP A 102 45.06 4.84 -46.38
CA TRP A 102 46.40 4.26 -46.54
C TRP A 102 47.32 5.18 -47.35
N TRP A 103 46.80 5.75 -48.45
CA TRP A 103 47.55 6.68 -49.29
C TRP A 103 47.95 7.96 -48.54
N ALA A 104 47.03 8.52 -47.75
CA ALA A 104 47.31 9.66 -46.89
C ALA A 104 48.39 9.35 -45.83
N GLN A 105 48.37 8.16 -45.22
CA GLN A 105 49.43 7.72 -44.29
C GLN A 105 50.79 7.56 -44.99
N TYR A 106 50.79 7.07 -46.23
CA TYR A 106 52.00 6.99 -47.03
C TYR A 106 52.55 8.39 -47.35
N LEU A 107 51.71 9.34 -47.76
CA LEU A 107 52.10 10.73 -48.01
C LEU A 107 52.61 11.43 -46.74
N GLU A 108 51.95 11.21 -45.60
CA GLU A 108 52.42 11.69 -44.29
C GLU A 108 53.82 11.16 -43.97
N SER A 109 54.13 9.89 -44.28
CA SER A 109 55.47 9.32 -44.10
C SER A 109 56.53 9.96 -45.02
N GLN A 110 56.13 10.46 -46.18
CA GLN A 110 56.99 11.21 -47.11
C GLN A 110 57.08 12.70 -46.76
N SER A 111 56.46 13.13 -45.65
CA SER A 111 56.36 14.54 -45.21
C SER A 111 55.54 15.45 -46.14
N ASP A 112 54.73 14.88 -47.04
CA ASP A 112 53.78 15.66 -47.87
C ASP A 112 52.44 15.82 -47.13
N MET A 113 52.41 16.79 -46.21
CA MET A 113 51.27 17.02 -45.31
C MET A 113 50.04 17.59 -46.01
N ASP A 114 50.23 18.46 -47.01
CA ASP A 114 49.12 19.12 -47.71
C ASP A 114 48.33 18.12 -48.57
N SER A 115 49.04 17.26 -49.31
CA SER A 115 48.41 16.17 -50.06
C SER A 115 47.77 15.14 -49.11
N ALA A 116 48.43 14.82 -47.99
CA ALA A 116 47.88 13.92 -46.98
C ALA A 116 46.55 14.43 -46.40
N LEU A 117 46.44 15.73 -46.09
CA LEU A 117 45.20 16.34 -45.62
C LEU A 117 44.06 16.20 -46.64
N HIS A 118 44.33 16.45 -47.92
CA HIS A 118 43.33 16.29 -48.98
C HIS A 118 42.78 14.85 -49.05
N PHE A 119 43.67 13.85 -48.97
CA PHE A 119 43.25 12.45 -49.01
C PHE A 119 42.61 11.98 -47.69
N TYR A 120 42.99 12.53 -46.54
CA TYR A 120 42.28 12.27 -45.28
C TYR A 120 40.87 12.85 -45.28
N GLU A 121 40.66 14.02 -45.92
CA GLU A 121 39.33 14.59 -46.14
C GLU A 121 38.49 13.71 -47.07
N CYS A 122 39.06 13.23 -48.18
CA CYS A 122 38.42 12.25 -49.05
C CYS A 122 38.08 10.93 -48.32
N ALA A 123 38.93 10.51 -47.38
CA ALA A 123 38.73 9.33 -46.55
C ALA A 123 37.70 9.55 -45.42
N GLN A 124 37.36 10.80 -45.10
CA GLN A 124 36.60 11.20 -43.90
C GLN A 124 37.24 10.71 -42.59
N ASP A 125 38.58 10.69 -42.53
CA ASP A 125 39.34 10.29 -41.33
C ASP A 125 39.66 11.52 -40.47
N TYR A 126 38.64 11.99 -39.74
CA TYR A 126 38.71 13.24 -38.98
C TYR A 126 39.74 13.23 -37.85
N LEU A 127 40.01 12.07 -37.24
CA LEU A 127 41.08 11.93 -36.24
C LEU A 127 42.44 12.29 -36.82
N SER A 128 42.76 11.72 -38.00
CA SER A 128 44.04 11.97 -38.67
C SER A 128 44.14 13.42 -39.15
N LEU A 129 43.05 14.00 -39.66
CA LEU A 129 42.98 15.43 -40.01
C LEU A 129 43.29 16.33 -38.81
N VAL A 130 42.60 16.13 -37.69
CA VAL A 130 42.80 16.92 -36.46
C VAL A 130 44.21 16.72 -35.92
N ARG A 131 44.74 15.48 -35.94
CA ARG A 131 46.12 15.20 -35.50
C ARG A 131 47.15 15.96 -36.34
N VAL A 132 47.04 15.90 -37.67
CA VAL A 132 47.97 16.58 -38.59
C VAL A 132 47.84 18.10 -38.47
N HIS A 133 46.62 18.64 -38.37
CA HIS A 133 46.41 20.07 -38.14
C HIS A 133 46.98 20.55 -36.80
N CYS A 134 46.81 19.78 -35.71
CA CYS A 134 47.46 20.08 -34.43
C CYS A 134 48.99 20.06 -34.55
N TYR A 135 49.56 19.07 -35.25
CA TYR A 135 51.01 18.99 -35.49
C TYR A 135 51.54 20.19 -36.29
N MET A 136 50.78 20.69 -37.26
CA MET A 136 51.12 21.89 -38.05
C MET A 136 50.88 23.21 -37.28
N GLY A 137 50.36 23.17 -36.05
CA GLY A 137 50.00 24.36 -35.26
C GLY A 137 48.68 25.05 -35.68
N ASN A 138 47.92 24.45 -36.59
CA ASN A 138 46.65 24.98 -37.10
C ASN A 138 45.46 24.58 -36.21
N ILE A 139 45.51 24.97 -34.93
CA ILE A 139 44.55 24.54 -33.90
C ILE A 139 43.12 25.04 -34.20
N GLN A 140 42.97 26.24 -34.77
CA GLN A 140 41.66 26.79 -35.13
C GLN A 140 40.92 25.91 -36.14
N LYS A 141 41.60 25.52 -37.24
CA LYS A 141 41.04 24.60 -38.23
C LYS A 141 40.76 23.22 -37.63
N ALA A 142 41.63 22.72 -36.75
CA ALA A 142 41.38 21.47 -36.04
C ALA A 142 40.11 21.54 -35.18
N SER A 143 39.85 22.68 -34.54
CA SER A 143 38.65 22.91 -33.73
C SER A 143 37.38 23.03 -34.57
N GLU A 144 37.45 23.70 -35.74
CA GLU A 144 36.35 23.78 -36.70
C GLU A 144 35.97 22.39 -37.20
N ILE A 145 36.96 21.60 -37.63
CA ILE A 145 36.74 20.22 -38.10
C ILE A 145 36.10 19.37 -37.00
N ALA A 146 36.60 19.42 -35.77
CA ALA A 146 36.01 18.65 -34.66
C ALA A 146 34.59 19.11 -34.31
N ASN A 147 34.32 20.42 -34.39
CA ASN A 147 32.99 20.99 -34.14
C ASN A 147 31.98 20.61 -35.22
N ASP A 148 32.37 20.73 -36.49
CA ASP A 148 31.49 20.47 -37.64
C ASP A 148 31.19 18.99 -37.82
N THR A 149 32.20 18.14 -37.62
CA THR A 149 32.08 16.69 -37.86
C THR A 149 31.50 15.95 -36.66
N GLY A 150 31.73 16.45 -35.44
CA GLY A 150 31.34 15.78 -34.20
C GLY A 150 32.04 14.43 -33.99
N ASP A 151 33.17 14.18 -34.66
CA ASP A 151 33.88 12.92 -34.52
C ASP A 151 34.47 12.74 -33.12
N ARG A 152 34.26 11.54 -32.56
CA ARG A 152 34.59 11.24 -31.17
C ARG A 152 36.10 11.18 -30.95
N ALA A 153 36.83 10.52 -31.85
CA ALA A 153 38.27 10.35 -31.72
C ALA A 153 39.00 11.68 -31.95
N ALA A 154 38.55 12.46 -32.95
CA ALA A 154 39.05 13.80 -33.23
C ALA A 154 38.86 14.75 -32.03
N SER A 155 37.66 14.78 -31.44
CA SER A 155 37.35 15.60 -30.27
C SER A 155 38.23 15.25 -29.06
N TYR A 156 38.46 13.96 -28.82
CA TYR A 156 39.32 13.50 -27.73
C TYR A 156 40.79 13.91 -27.91
N HIS A 157 41.34 13.77 -29.12
CA HIS A 157 42.71 14.19 -29.42
C HIS A 157 42.89 15.70 -29.21
N LEU A 158 41.93 16.49 -29.68
CA LEU A 158 41.95 17.95 -29.52
C LEU A 158 41.81 18.37 -28.05
N ALA A 159 40.98 17.67 -27.28
CA ALA A 159 40.82 17.93 -25.85
C ALA A 159 42.12 17.69 -25.06
N ARG A 160 42.85 16.61 -25.35
CA ARG A 160 44.20 16.36 -24.77
C ARG A 160 45.22 17.41 -25.19
N HIS A 161 45.11 17.90 -26.42
CA HIS A 161 45.99 18.96 -26.92
C HIS A 161 45.77 20.25 -26.11
N TYR A 162 44.52 20.68 -25.91
CA TYR A 162 44.19 21.83 -25.06
C TYR A 162 44.58 21.62 -23.59
N GLU A 163 44.43 20.40 -23.07
CA GLU A 163 44.86 20.05 -21.71
C GLU A 163 46.37 20.27 -21.50
N GLY A 164 47.20 19.89 -22.48
CA GLY A 164 48.65 20.09 -22.45
C GLY A 164 49.09 21.55 -22.65
N HIS A 165 48.18 22.43 -23.11
CA HIS A 165 48.40 23.87 -23.29
C HIS A 165 47.68 24.73 -22.23
N ASP A 166 47.16 24.09 -21.17
CA ASP A 166 46.45 24.72 -20.05
C ASP A 166 45.18 25.54 -20.40
N ASP A 167 44.57 25.32 -21.58
CA ASP A 167 43.25 25.87 -21.92
C ASP A 167 42.14 24.92 -21.47
N ILE A 168 41.77 25.03 -20.20
CA ILE A 168 40.79 24.15 -19.54
C ILE A 168 39.38 24.33 -20.14
N LYS A 169 39.01 25.55 -20.54
CA LYS A 169 37.65 25.85 -21.04
C LYS A 169 37.39 25.13 -22.35
N GLN A 170 38.35 25.18 -23.28
CA GLN A 170 38.25 24.46 -24.55
C GLN A 170 38.37 22.94 -24.36
N ALA A 171 39.22 22.47 -23.44
CA ALA A 171 39.32 21.05 -23.12
C ALA A 171 37.96 20.49 -22.64
N VAL A 172 37.28 21.15 -21.70
CA VAL A 172 35.96 20.72 -21.19
C VAL A 172 34.90 20.72 -22.29
N HIS A 173 34.91 21.71 -23.19
CA HIS A 173 33.99 21.77 -24.34
C HIS A 173 34.10 20.51 -25.22
N PHE A 174 35.32 20.13 -25.62
CA PHE A 174 35.54 18.97 -26.49
C PHE A 174 35.35 17.63 -25.77
N TYR A 175 35.68 17.52 -24.48
CA TYR A 175 35.41 16.31 -23.70
C TYR A 175 33.90 16.07 -23.47
N THR A 176 33.11 17.13 -23.30
CA THR A 176 31.65 17.02 -23.13
C THR A 176 30.99 16.50 -24.41
N ARG A 177 31.46 16.96 -25.58
CA ARG A 177 30.94 16.57 -26.90
C ARG A 177 31.24 15.12 -27.28
N TYR A 178 32.31 14.54 -26.72
CA TYR A 178 32.70 13.13 -26.90
C TYR A 178 31.70 12.13 -26.27
N SER A 179 30.78 12.58 -25.40
CA SER A 179 29.93 11.69 -24.58
C SER A 179 30.73 10.73 -23.69
N ALA A 180 31.90 11.14 -23.21
CA ALA A 180 32.54 10.48 -22.06
C ALA A 180 32.57 11.45 -20.88
N ALA A 181 31.44 11.51 -20.19
CA ALA A 181 31.33 12.16 -18.89
C ALA A 181 32.45 11.67 -17.94
N CYS A 182 32.86 10.40 -18.04
CA CYS A 182 33.95 9.80 -17.24
C CYS A 182 35.32 10.48 -17.45
N CYS A 183 35.69 10.85 -18.69
CA CYS A 183 36.97 11.54 -18.95
C CYS A 183 36.92 13.01 -18.53
N VAL A 184 35.75 13.65 -18.67
CA VAL A 184 35.52 15.03 -18.20
C VAL A 184 35.61 15.07 -16.67
N LEU A 185 34.98 14.10 -15.98
CA LEU A 185 35.01 14.05 -14.53
C LEU A 185 36.43 13.81 -14.03
N HIS A 186 37.13 12.83 -14.62
CA HIS A 186 38.51 12.54 -14.23
C HIS A 186 39.38 13.78 -14.38
N ILE A 187 39.28 14.57 -15.46
CA ILE A 187 40.10 15.79 -15.64
C ILE A 187 39.65 16.93 -14.74
N CYS A 188 38.34 17.17 -14.58
CA CYS A 188 37.83 18.21 -13.69
C CYS A 188 38.21 17.92 -12.23
N ILE A 189 38.18 16.67 -11.81
CA ILE A 189 38.56 16.22 -10.46
C ILE A 189 40.09 16.22 -10.30
N PHE A 190 40.85 15.69 -11.25
CA PHE A 190 42.31 15.64 -11.13
C PHE A 190 42.93 17.05 -11.19
N LYS A 191 42.46 17.95 -12.07
CA LYS A 191 42.98 19.33 -12.14
C LYS A 191 42.43 20.23 -11.03
N SER A 192 41.19 20.06 -10.54
CA SER A 192 40.75 20.79 -9.32
C SER A 192 41.56 20.37 -8.09
N LYS A 193 41.94 19.09 -8.00
CA LYS A 193 42.78 18.55 -6.92
C LYS A 193 44.27 18.93 -7.07
N LEU A 194 44.78 19.09 -8.29
CA LEU A 194 46.15 19.62 -8.55
C LEU A 194 46.27 21.14 -8.33
N PHE A 195 45.20 21.91 -8.56
CA PHE A 195 45.19 23.36 -8.32
C PHE A 195 44.89 23.77 -6.86
N HIS A 196 44.96 22.82 -5.92
CA HIS A 196 44.90 23.10 -4.50
C HIS A 196 46.11 23.91 -3.95
N ILE A 197 47.01 24.38 -4.83
CA ILE A 197 48.20 25.21 -4.49
C ILE A 197 48.09 26.67 -5.01
N GLY A 198 46.92 27.12 -5.48
CA GLY A 198 46.59 28.56 -5.36
C GLY A 198 46.28 29.33 -6.63
N TYR A 199 45.11 29.06 -7.20
CA TYR A 199 44.38 30.10 -7.92
C TYR A 199 42.89 29.93 -7.63
N ASP A 200 42.27 31.00 -7.14
CA ASP A 200 40.82 31.11 -6.96
C ASP A 200 40.09 30.78 -8.26
N ILE A 201 39.54 29.57 -8.37
CA ILE A 201 38.55 29.18 -9.40
C ILE A 201 37.15 29.67 -8.97
N ASN A 202 37.08 30.68 -8.10
CA ASN A 202 35.84 31.25 -7.57
C ASN A 202 35.05 32.13 -8.56
N GLU A 203 35.53 32.35 -9.78
CA GLU A 203 34.87 33.29 -10.72
C GLU A 203 34.18 32.67 -11.94
N ASN A 204 34.22 31.34 -12.16
CA ASN A 204 33.83 30.81 -13.48
C ASN A 204 32.83 29.66 -13.47
N GLY A 205 31.67 29.73 -12.79
CA GLY A 205 30.46 28.91 -13.08
C GLY A 205 30.61 27.38 -13.28
N LEU A 206 31.77 26.82 -12.93
CA LEU A 206 32.19 25.46 -13.29
C LEU A 206 31.61 24.46 -12.29
N ASP A 207 31.34 24.89 -11.06
CA ASP A 207 30.65 24.08 -10.05
C ASP A 207 29.22 23.69 -10.54
N ASP A 208 28.53 24.56 -11.28
CA ASP A 208 27.22 24.22 -11.88
C ASP A 208 27.36 23.23 -13.04
N GLN A 209 28.39 23.41 -13.86
CA GLN A 209 28.69 22.48 -14.96
C GLN A 209 29.13 21.12 -14.43
N LEU A 210 29.94 21.08 -13.37
CA LEU A 210 30.42 19.87 -12.71
C LEU A 210 29.26 19.04 -12.16
N MET A 211 28.26 19.68 -11.54
CA MET A 211 27.04 19.00 -11.09
C MET A 211 26.31 18.35 -12.27
N ASN A 212 26.08 19.10 -13.35
CA ASN A 212 25.39 18.58 -14.53
C ASN A 212 26.15 17.44 -15.21
N LEU A 213 27.49 17.52 -15.24
CA LEU A 213 28.35 16.48 -15.79
C LEU A 213 28.36 15.22 -14.92
N ALA A 214 28.42 15.37 -13.59
CA ALA A 214 28.35 14.26 -12.65
C ALA A 214 26.99 13.53 -12.73
N LEU A 215 25.89 14.26 -12.94
CA LEU A 215 24.58 13.64 -13.15
C LEU A 215 24.49 12.78 -14.41
N LEU A 216 25.38 12.97 -15.38
CA LEU A 216 25.44 12.23 -16.65
C LEU A 216 26.50 11.11 -16.61
N SER A 217 27.26 10.96 -15.52
CA SER A 217 28.36 10.01 -15.40
C SER A 217 27.96 8.71 -14.67
N ASN A 218 28.93 7.82 -14.47
CA ASN A 218 28.72 6.58 -13.71
C ASN A 218 28.61 6.87 -12.19
N PRO A 219 28.09 5.92 -11.39
CA PRO A 219 28.00 6.08 -9.93
C PRO A 219 29.34 6.31 -9.22
N GLU A 220 30.44 5.71 -9.71
CA GLU A 220 31.79 5.92 -9.17
C GLU A 220 32.24 7.38 -9.36
N ASP A 221 32.01 7.91 -10.55
CA ASP A 221 32.31 9.30 -10.91
C ASP A 221 31.45 10.27 -10.05
N MET A 222 30.14 9.99 -9.90
CA MET A 222 29.25 10.79 -9.04
C MET A 222 29.74 10.86 -7.60
N MET A 223 30.28 9.75 -7.07
CA MET A 223 30.86 9.68 -5.74
C MET A 223 32.11 10.55 -5.62
N GLU A 224 33.01 10.54 -6.60
CA GLU A 224 34.20 11.39 -6.58
C GLU A 224 33.84 12.89 -6.64
N ALA A 225 32.85 13.26 -7.47
CA ALA A 225 32.31 14.62 -7.48
C ALA A 225 31.68 15.01 -6.14
N ALA A 226 30.97 14.08 -5.49
CA ALA A 226 30.41 14.30 -4.16
C ALA A 226 31.50 14.51 -3.09
N CYS A 227 32.57 13.71 -3.10
CA CYS A 227 33.72 13.87 -2.23
C CYS A 227 34.39 15.24 -2.41
N TYR A 228 34.48 15.74 -3.65
CA TYR A 228 35.02 17.07 -3.93
C TYR A 228 34.18 18.18 -3.28
N TYR A 229 32.86 18.13 -3.37
CA TYR A 229 31.98 19.09 -2.69
C TYR A 229 32.09 18.97 -1.15
N GLU A 230 32.23 17.75 -0.62
CA GLU A 230 32.46 17.51 0.82
C GLU A 230 33.81 18.10 1.29
N GLU A 231 34.91 17.88 0.55
CA GLU A 231 36.24 18.43 0.85
C GLU A 231 36.26 19.97 0.77
N LYS A 232 35.56 20.57 -0.21
CA LYS A 232 35.47 22.02 -0.41
C LYS A 232 34.61 22.70 0.67
N GLY A 233 33.67 21.99 1.28
CA GLY A 233 32.74 22.51 2.29
C GLY A 233 31.70 23.50 1.76
N SER A 234 31.62 23.69 0.44
CA SER A 234 30.63 24.54 -0.25
C SER A 234 29.71 23.67 -1.09
N HIS A 235 28.43 24.06 -1.22
CA HIS A 235 27.39 23.31 -1.94
C HIS A 235 27.17 21.86 -1.44
N MET A 236 27.08 21.69 -0.11
CA MET A 236 26.82 20.38 0.52
C MET A 236 25.51 19.72 0.06
N ASP A 237 24.54 20.52 -0.40
CA ASP A 237 23.29 20.08 -1.01
C ASP A 237 23.52 19.29 -2.29
N ARG A 238 24.52 19.68 -3.08
CA ARG A 238 24.94 18.95 -4.28
C ARG A 238 25.65 17.65 -3.91
N ALA A 239 26.48 17.67 -2.87
CA ALA A 239 27.15 16.47 -2.37
C ALA A 239 26.14 15.40 -1.93
N VAL A 240 25.15 15.78 -1.13
CA VAL A 240 24.08 14.86 -0.67
C VAL A 240 23.30 14.30 -1.86
N ALA A 241 22.90 15.15 -2.81
CA ALA A 241 22.16 14.71 -3.99
C ALA A 241 22.97 13.75 -4.88
N LEU A 242 24.27 13.98 -5.04
CA LEU A 242 25.16 13.10 -5.80
C LEU A 242 25.38 11.76 -5.10
N TYR A 243 25.63 11.75 -3.79
CA TYR A 243 25.73 10.49 -3.03
C TYR A 243 24.44 9.66 -3.11
N HIS A 244 23.29 10.32 -3.02
CA HIS A 244 21.99 9.67 -3.15
C HIS A 244 21.81 9.05 -4.54
N LYS A 245 22.06 9.82 -5.61
CA LYS A 245 21.93 9.33 -7.00
C LYS A 245 22.95 8.25 -7.37
N ALA A 246 24.13 8.28 -6.73
CA ALA A 246 25.14 7.23 -6.87
C ALA A 246 24.78 5.92 -6.12
N GLY A 247 23.70 5.91 -5.33
CA GLY A 247 23.25 4.74 -4.56
C GLY A 247 23.90 4.61 -3.17
N TYR A 248 24.72 5.58 -2.75
CA TYR A 248 25.36 5.60 -1.43
C TYR A 248 24.45 6.27 -0.38
N VAL A 249 23.28 5.69 -0.15
CA VAL A 249 22.23 6.25 0.72
C VAL A 249 22.70 6.50 2.15
N SER A 250 23.51 5.59 2.73
CA SER A 250 24.02 5.73 4.10
C SER A 250 24.87 6.99 4.29
N LYS A 251 25.81 7.24 3.36
CA LYS A 251 26.69 8.42 3.40
C LYS A 251 25.91 9.70 3.09
N ALA A 252 24.96 9.64 2.15
CA ALA A 252 24.06 10.75 1.85
C ALA A 252 23.27 11.18 3.11
N LEU A 253 22.70 10.21 3.84
CA LEU A 253 21.95 10.46 5.08
C LEU A 253 22.84 11.03 6.18
N GLU A 254 24.04 10.47 6.40
CA GLU A 254 24.98 10.99 7.40
C GLU A 254 25.36 12.44 7.12
N LEU A 255 25.67 12.76 5.87
CA LEU A 255 26.02 14.11 5.45
C LEU A 255 24.82 15.05 5.57
N ALA A 256 23.63 14.60 5.21
CA ALA A 256 22.39 15.37 5.31
C ALA A 256 21.99 15.63 6.77
N PHE A 257 22.23 14.68 7.69
CA PHE A 257 22.06 14.89 9.13
C PHE A 257 23.10 15.88 9.69
N ALA A 258 24.37 15.75 9.29
CA ALA A 258 25.44 16.64 9.74
C ALA A 258 25.22 18.09 9.28
N THR A 259 24.68 18.29 8.08
CA THR A 259 24.44 19.60 7.47
C THR A 259 23.02 20.13 7.68
N GLN A 260 22.16 19.37 8.36
CA GLN A 260 20.75 19.70 8.63
C GLN A 260 19.95 20.07 7.38
N GLN A 261 20.14 19.35 6.28
CA GLN A 261 19.44 19.62 5.02
C GLN A 261 18.10 18.88 4.93
N PHE A 262 17.05 19.56 5.39
CA PHE A 262 15.70 19.01 5.52
C PHE A 262 15.07 18.55 4.20
N SER A 263 15.19 19.35 3.14
CA SER A 263 14.61 19.04 1.83
C SER A 263 15.26 17.80 1.20
N ALA A 264 16.58 17.67 1.34
CA ALA A 264 17.31 16.50 0.86
C ALA A 264 16.95 15.24 1.65
N LEU A 265 16.84 15.34 2.99
CA LEU A 265 16.42 14.21 3.84
C LEU A 265 15.01 13.70 3.51
N GLN A 266 14.06 14.58 3.19
CA GLN A 266 12.72 14.17 2.79
C GLN A 266 12.73 13.35 1.49
N LEU A 267 13.51 13.76 0.50
CA LEU A 267 13.65 13.05 -0.78
C LEU A 267 14.31 11.69 -0.58
N ILE A 268 15.40 11.64 0.21
CA ILE A 268 16.08 10.37 0.48
C ILE A 268 15.16 9.40 1.24
N ALA A 269 14.33 9.92 2.16
CA ALA A 269 13.42 9.10 2.94
C ALA A 269 12.28 8.48 2.11
N GLU A 270 11.91 9.06 0.96
CA GLU A 270 10.90 8.49 0.05
C GLU A 270 11.42 7.23 -0.66
N ASP A 271 12.73 7.12 -0.85
CA ASP A 271 13.37 5.94 -1.46
C ASP A 271 13.71 4.84 -0.43
N LEU A 272 13.58 5.13 0.87
CA LEU A 272 13.81 4.14 1.94
C LEU A 272 12.64 3.17 2.06
N ASN A 273 12.97 1.87 2.12
CA ASN A 273 11.98 0.78 2.21
C ASN A 273 12.41 -0.32 3.18
N GLU A 274 11.62 -1.40 3.26
CA GLU A 274 11.83 -2.56 4.15
C GLU A 274 13.14 -3.32 3.90
N ASN A 275 13.81 -3.11 2.76
CA ASN A 275 15.11 -3.70 2.45
C ASN A 275 16.30 -2.83 2.92
N SER A 276 16.02 -1.62 3.41
CA SER A 276 17.04 -0.69 3.90
C SER A 276 17.52 -1.08 5.30
N ASP A 277 18.72 -0.62 5.70
CA ASP A 277 19.28 -0.92 7.02
C ASP A 277 18.34 -0.44 8.16
N PRO A 278 17.89 -1.33 9.07
CA PRO A 278 17.04 -0.96 10.20
C PRO A 278 17.60 0.15 11.09
N VAL A 279 18.94 0.29 11.18
CA VAL A 279 19.59 1.36 11.97
C VAL A 279 19.37 2.72 11.32
N LEU A 280 19.47 2.80 9.99
CA LEU A 280 19.24 4.04 9.24
C LEU A 280 17.77 4.44 9.28
N LEU A 281 16.86 3.47 9.12
CA LEU A 281 15.42 3.71 9.23
C LEU A 281 15.05 4.27 10.62
N ALA A 282 15.64 3.75 11.68
CA ALA A 282 15.44 4.27 13.04
C ALA A 282 15.93 5.72 13.18
N ARG A 283 17.14 6.02 12.72
CA ARG A 283 17.67 7.41 12.76
C ARG A 283 16.81 8.38 11.95
N CYS A 284 16.35 7.97 10.77
CA CYS A 284 15.42 8.77 9.96
C CYS A 284 14.10 8.97 10.69
N SER A 285 13.55 7.95 11.35
CA SER A 285 12.33 8.09 12.12
C SER A 285 12.45 9.08 13.28
N ASP A 286 13.53 9.04 14.06
CA ASP A 286 13.78 10.00 15.15
C ASP A 286 13.86 11.44 14.63
N PHE A 287 14.45 11.62 13.45
CA PHE A 287 14.46 12.90 12.76
C PHE A 287 13.05 13.36 12.37
N PHE A 288 12.22 12.52 11.74
CA PHE A 288 10.85 12.93 11.40
C PHE A 288 9.98 13.19 12.63
N ILE A 289 10.21 12.49 13.75
CA ILE A 289 9.53 12.72 15.03
C ILE A 289 9.86 14.12 15.58
N THR A 290 11.13 14.52 15.54
CA THR A 290 11.55 15.86 16.00
C THR A 290 10.98 17.00 15.15
N HIS A 291 10.63 16.72 13.89
CA HIS A 291 10.05 17.69 12.94
C HIS A 291 8.53 17.57 12.78
N SER A 292 7.85 16.87 13.69
CA SER A 292 6.39 16.70 13.68
C SER A 292 5.80 16.02 12.44
N GLN A 293 6.61 15.30 11.65
CA GLN A 293 6.15 14.47 10.54
C GLN A 293 5.91 13.04 11.03
N TYR A 294 4.86 12.87 11.84
CA TYR A 294 4.63 11.62 12.55
C TYR A 294 4.20 10.46 11.64
N GLU A 295 3.45 10.71 10.56
CA GLU A 295 3.00 9.67 9.62
C GLU A 295 4.20 8.98 8.93
N LYS A 296 5.10 9.78 8.34
CA LYS A 296 6.34 9.26 7.72
C LYS A 296 7.23 8.55 8.74
N ALA A 297 7.28 9.05 9.98
CA ALA A 297 8.03 8.40 11.04
C ALA A 297 7.47 7.00 11.39
N VAL A 298 6.14 6.86 11.44
CA VAL A 298 5.49 5.55 11.65
C VAL A 298 5.83 4.59 10.52
N ASP A 299 5.72 5.02 9.26
CA ASP A 299 6.04 4.18 8.11
C ASP A 299 7.49 3.66 8.14
N LEU A 300 8.44 4.53 8.51
CA LEU A 300 9.85 4.17 8.65
C LEU A 300 10.10 3.24 9.86
N LEU A 301 9.42 3.45 10.99
CA LEU A 301 9.50 2.57 12.16
C LEU A 301 8.92 1.18 11.87
N VAL A 302 7.82 1.11 11.12
CA VAL A 302 7.22 -0.15 10.67
C VAL A 302 8.18 -0.86 9.71
N ALA A 303 8.78 -0.15 8.76
CA ALA A 303 9.81 -0.73 7.88
C ALA A 303 11.04 -1.21 8.67
N ALA A 304 11.42 -0.52 9.74
CA ALA A 304 12.50 -0.93 10.65
C ALA A 304 12.13 -2.09 11.59
N LYS A 305 10.91 -2.65 11.49
CA LYS A 305 10.35 -3.67 12.38
C LYS A 305 10.23 -3.24 13.85
N LYS A 306 10.23 -1.94 14.13
CA LYS A 306 10.09 -1.36 15.48
C LYS A 306 8.62 -1.07 15.82
N TYR A 307 7.78 -2.10 15.77
CA TYR A 307 6.32 -1.96 15.90
C TYR A 307 5.87 -1.35 17.22
N HIS A 308 6.53 -1.68 18.34
CA HIS A 308 6.16 -1.11 19.64
C HIS A 308 6.31 0.42 19.67
N GLN A 309 7.41 0.94 19.14
CA GLN A 309 7.67 2.38 19.08
C GLN A 309 6.70 3.07 18.11
N ALA A 310 6.43 2.44 16.95
CA ALA A 310 5.45 2.94 16.00
C ALA A 310 4.05 3.07 16.64
N LEU A 311 3.61 2.06 17.39
CA LEU A 311 2.30 2.05 18.05
C LEU A 311 2.22 3.07 19.19
N GLU A 312 3.28 3.22 20.00
CA GLU A 312 3.34 4.27 21.02
C GLU A 312 3.24 5.67 20.39
N LEU A 313 3.88 5.88 19.24
CA LEU A 313 3.77 7.13 18.50
C LEU A 313 2.33 7.37 18.02
N CYS A 314 1.67 6.34 17.45
CA CYS A 314 0.28 6.43 17.03
C CYS A 314 -0.67 6.77 18.18
N VAL A 315 -0.43 6.21 19.38
CA VAL A 315 -1.23 6.52 20.58
C VAL A 315 -0.99 7.94 21.07
N ASN A 316 0.27 8.38 21.14
CA ASN A 316 0.62 9.68 21.69
C ASN A 316 0.17 10.84 20.79
N GLN A 317 0.22 10.65 19.47
CA GLN A 317 -0.15 11.67 18.48
C GLN A 317 -1.55 11.47 17.88
N ASN A 318 -2.34 10.51 18.39
CA ASN A 318 -3.68 10.16 17.90
C ASN A 318 -3.74 9.88 16.38
N LEU A 319 -2.71 9.25 15.80
CA LEU A 319 -2.69 8.92 14.38
C LEU A 319 -3.65 7.78 14.05
N THR A 320 -4.50 7.96 13.05
CA THR A 320 -5.46 6.94 12.61
C THR A 320 -4.73 5.73 12.01
N ILE A 321 -4.95 4.55 12.58
CA ILE A 321 -4.37 3.31 12.05
C ILE A 321 -5.24 2.84 10.89
N THR A 322 -4.70 2.91 9.67
CA THR A 322 -5.35 2.38 8.46
C THR A 322 -5.25 0.86 8.42
N GLU A 323 -6.13 0.22 7.66
CA GLU A 323 -6.10 -1.24 7.48
C GLU A 323 -4.79 -1.70 6.84
N GLN A 324 -4.27 -0.95 5.85
CA GLN A 324 -3.00 -1.24 5.19
C GLN A 324 -1.82 -1.19 6.17
N LEU A 325 -1.75 -0.16 7.01
CA LEU A 325 -0.72 -0.05 8.04
C LEU A 325 -0.83 -1.19 9.07
N ALA A 326 -2.05 -1.50 9.51
CA ALA A 326 -2.31 -2.60 10.41
C ALA A 326 -1.98 -3.96 9.80
N GLU A 327 -2.09 -4.13 8.48
CA GLU A 327 -1.70 -5.35 7.78
C GLU A 327 -0.17 -5.45 7.67
N ARG A 328 0.54 -4.38 7.30
CA ARG A 328 2.02 -4.34 7.27
C ARG A 328 2.65 -4.69 8.62
N MET A 329 2.08 -4.23 9.72
CA MET A 329 2.54 -4.60 11.07
C MET A 329 2.23 -6.05 11.47
N THR A 330 1.38 -6.76 10.72
CA THR A 330 0.94 -8.13 11.03
C THR A 330 1.44 -9.20 10.06
N VAL A 331 1.78 -8.82 8.82
CA VAL A 331 2.36 -9.69 7.80
C VAL A 331 3.86 -9.78 8.05
N THR A 332 4.23 -10.53 9.08
CA THR A 332 5.61 -10.99 9.25
C THR A 332 5.63 -12.50 9.28
N ASP A 333 5.76 -13.11 8.10
CA ASP A 333 6.05 -14.54 7.88
C ASP A 333 7.46 -14.95 8.37
N SER A 334 8.11 -14.11 9.17
CA SER A 334 9.46 -14.37 9.67
C SER A 334 9.42 -15.28 10.88
N LYS A 335 10.20 -16.35 10.81
CA LYS A 335 10.63 -17.24 11.91
C LYS A 335 11.30 -16.53 13.10
N ASP A 336 11.35 -15.19 13.09
CA ASP A 336 12.10 -14.32 14.00
C ASP A 336 11.24 -13.73 15.14
N PHE A 337 9.91 -13.85 15.09
CA PHE A 337 9.02 -13.35 16.15
C PHE A 337 8.42 -14.50 16.97
N SER A 338 8.57 -14.43 18.29
CA SER A 338 7.82 -15.29 19.21
C SER A 338 6.31 -15.06 19.02
N GLU A 339 5.52 -16.13 19.03
CA GLU A 339 4.06 -16.04 18.91
C GLU A 339 3.43 -15.10 19.94
N GLU A 340 4.07 -14.95 21.11
CA GLU A 340 3.63 -14.07 22.19
C GLU A 340 3.81 -12.59 21.85
N ALA A 341 4.96 -12.23 21.29
CA ALA A 341 5.23 -10.85 20.85
C ALA A 341 4.29 -10.46 19.69
N ARG A 342 3.98 -11.39 18.79
CA ARG A 342 3.00 -11.17 17.72
C ARG A 342 1.59 -10.91 18.29
N LYS A 343 1.19 -11.66 19.31
CA LYS A 343 -0.10 -11.45 20.01
C LYS A 343 -0.13 -10.09 20.71
N ASP A 344 0.94 -9.69 21.41
CA ASP A 344 1.00 -8.39 22.08
C ASP A 344 0.86 -7.23 21.08
N VAL A 345 1.58 -7.29 19.96
CA VAL A 345 1.47 -6.28 18.88
C VAL A 345 0.04 -6.21 18.33
N LEU A 346 -0.59 -7.36 18.05
CA LEU A 346 -1.98 -7.43 17.58
C LEU A 346 -2.97 -6.84 18.59
N GLU A 347 -2.81 -7.13 19.88
CA GLU A 347 -3.65 -6.56 20.93
C GLU A 347 -3.49 -5.05 21.04
N ARG A 348 -2.25 -4.53 20.96
CA ARG A 348 -2.00 -3.09 21.00
C ARG A 348 -2.59 -2.36 19.78
N ILE A 349 -2.45 -2.93 18.57
CA ILE A 349 -3.09 -2.39 17.36
C ILE A 349 -4.60 -2.31 17.56
N ALA A 350 -5.21 -3.38 18.08
CA ALA A 350 -6.64 -3.44 18.32
C ALA A 350 -7.08 -2.44 19.41
N ASP A 351 -6.31 -2.29 20.50
CA ASP A 351 -6.57 -1.30 21.55
C ASP A 351 -6.51 0.14 21.01
N CYS A 352 -5.59 0.43 20.08
CA CYS A 352 -5.54 1.72 19.38
C CYS A 352 -6.77 1.94 18.50
N CYS A 353 -7.14 0.94 17.69
CA CYS A 353 -8.34 1.01 16.84
C CYS A 353 -9.62 1.20 17.67
N MET A 354 -9.69 0.61 18.86
CA MET A 354 -10.80 0.79 19.80
C MET A 354 -10.93 2.23 20.29
N ARG A 355 -9.80 2.90 20.58
CA ARG A 355 -9.80 4.32 20.98
C ARG A 355 -10.20 5.24 19.83
N GLN A 356 -9.86 4.86 18.60
CA GLN A 356 -10.17 5.61 17.38
C GLN A 356 -11.61 5.39 16.88
N GLY A 357 -12.38 4.50 17.50
CA GLY A 357 -13.74 4.17 17.07
C GLY A 357 -13.82 3.22 15.87
N ASN A 358 -12.70 2.70 15.38
CA ASN A 358 -12.68 1.69 14.32
C ASN A 358 -12.89 0.28 14.89
N TYR A 359 -14.14 -0.01 15.28
CA TYR A 359 -14.51 -1.24 15.98
C TYR A 359 -14.39 -2.51 15.13
N HIS A 360 -14.60 -2.42 13.82
CA HIS A 360 -14.48 -3.58 12.92
C HIS A 360 -13.03 -4.03 12.74
N LEU A 361 -12.10 -3.08 12.52
CA LEU A 361 -10.67 -3.39 12.43
C LEU A 361 -10.14 -3.92 13.77
N ALA A 362 -10.56 -3.30 14.88
CA ALA A 362 -10.24 -3.78 16.23
C ALA A 362 -10.69 -5.24 16.43
N THR A 363 -11.91 -5.58 16.01
CA THR A 363 -12.43 -6.95 16.08
C THR A 363 -11.58 -7.93 15.25
N LYS A 364 -11.25 -7.58 14.00
CA LYS A 364 -10.39 -8.41 13.13
C LYS A 364 -9.03 -8.67 13.79
N LYS A 365 -8.42 -7.66 14.41
CA LYS A 365 -7.11 -7.79 15.06
C LYS A 365 -7.16 -8.54 16.39
N TYR A 366 -8.17 -8.32 17.24
CA TYR A 366 -8.36 -9.11 18.46
C TYR A 366 -8.65 -10.60 18.18
N THR A 367 -9.40 -10.90 17.13
CA THR A 367 -9.66 -12.30 16.74
C THR A 367 -8.39 -12.99 16.23
N GLN A 368 -7.55 -12.29 15.46
CA GLN A 368 -6.21 -12.77 15.06
C GLN A 368 -5.27 -12.97 16.26
N ALA A 369 -5.39 -12.15 17.32
CA ALA A 369 -4.64 -12.31 18.56
C ALA A 369 -5.13 -13.51 19.41
N GLY A 370 -6.33 -14.03 19.13
CA GLY A 370 -7.00 -15.06 19.92
C GLY A 370 -7.80 -14.52 21.11
N ASN A 371 -7.87 -13.19 21.29
CA ASN A 371 -8.59 -12.55 22.39
C ASN A 371 -10.06 -12.30 22.03
N LYS A 372 -10.86 -13.36 22.14
CA LYS A 372 -12.28 -13.35 21.76
C LYS A 372 -13.14 -12.44 22.63
N LEU A 373 -12.78 -12.22 23.89
CA LEU A 373 -13.52 -11.36 24.81
C LEU A 373 -13.40 -9.88 24.43
N LYS A 374 -12.17 -9.40 24.19
CA LYS A 374 -11.96 -8.03 23.70
C LYS A 374 -12.58 -7.82 22.31
N ALA A 375 -12.49 -8.82 21.43
CA ALA A 375 -13.16 -8.79 20.12
C ALA A 375 -14.68 -8.62 20.25
N MET A 376 -15.32 -9.35 21.16
CA MET A 376 -16.76 -9.19 21.38
C MET A 376 -17.09 -7.80 21.93
N ARG A 377 -16.31 -7.27 22.88
CA ARG A 377 -16.51 -5.90 23.38
C ARG A 377 -16.43 -4.85 22.27
N ALA A 378 -15.50 -5.02 21.32
CA ALA A 378 -15.38 -4.17 20.15
C ALA A 378 -16.64 -4.24 19.28
N LEU A 379 -17.12 -5.46 18.97
CA LEU A 379 -18.35 -5.65 18.21
C LEU A 379 -19.58 -5.05 18.89
N LEU A 380 -19.73 -5.24 20.20
CA LEU A 380 -20.84 -4.66 20.95
C LEU A 380 -20.87 -3.13 20.85
N LYS A 381 -19.71 -2.47 20.87
CA LYS A 381 -19.61 -1.02 20.65
C LYS A 381 -19.93 -0.60 19.23
N SER A 382 -19.68 -1.45 18.23
CA SER A 382 -20.01 -1.16 16.83
C SER A 382 -21.51 -1.16 16.55
N GLY A 383 -22.30 -1.84 17.38
CA GLY A 383 -23.74 -1.95 17.22
C GLY A 383 -24.23 -2.94 16.15
N ASP A 384 -23.32 -3.56 15.40
CA ASP A 384 -23.63 -4.48 14.30
C ASP A 384 -24.17 -5.84 14.80
N THR A 385 -25.50 -5.94 14.87
CA THR A 385 -26.23 -7.10 15.41
C THR A 385 -25.93 -8.40 14.67
N GLU A 386 -25.84 -8.35 13.35
CA GLU A 386 -25.59 -9.53 12.52
C GLU A 386 -24.20 -10.10 12.80
N LYS A 387 -23.17 -9.23 12.83
CA LYS A 387 -21.80 -9.66 13.16
C LYS A 387 -21.67 -10.15 14.59
N ILE A 388 -22.36 -9.54 15.55
CA ILE A 388 -22.38 -9.99 16.96
C ILE A 388 -22.96 -11.42 17.05
N VAL A 389 -24.12 -11.65 16.42
CA VAL A 389 -24.79 -12.96 16.41
C VAL A 389 -23.93 -14.02 15.72
N PHE A 390 -23.32 -13.67 14.58
CA PHE A 390 -22.41 -14.55 13.85
C PHE A 390 -21.19 -14.91 14.71
N PHE A 391 -20.51 -13.90 15.30
CA PHE A 391 -19.30 -14.09 16.08
C PHE A 391 -19.53 -14.96 17.34
N ALA A 392 -20.66 -14.75 18.04
CA ALA A 392 -21.04 -15.58 19.18
C ALA A 392 -21.22 -17.06 18.79
N ASN A 393 -21.91 -17.32 17.67
CA ASN A 393 -22.15 -18.68 17.17
C ASN A 393 -20.88 -19.39 16.67
N VAL A 394 -19.93 -18.64 16.10
CA VAL A 394 -18.62 -19.17 15.66
C VAL A 394 -17.73 -19.50 16.86
N CYS A 395 -17.64 -18.62 17.85
CA CYS A 395 -16.74 -18.80 18.98
C CYS A 395 -17.21 -19.86 20.00
N ARG A 396 -18.53 -20.08 20.12
CA ARG A 396 -19.16 -21.09 20.99
C ARG A 396 -18.71 -21.05 22.46
N GLN A 397 -18.40 -19.87 22.99
CA GLN A 397 -18.03 -19.67 24.39
C GLN A 397 -19.22 -19.15 25.20
N LYS A 398 -19.39 -19.67 26.42
CA LYS A 398 -20.53 -19.34 27.29
C LYS A 398 -20.66 -17.84 27.55
N GLU A 399 -19.56 -17.20 27.93
CA GLU A 399 -19.50 -15.77 28.25
C GLU A 399 -19.89 -14.90 27.05
N LEU A 400 -19.48 -15.28 25.84
CA LEU A 400 -19.80 -14.54 24.61
C LEU A 400 -21.28 -14.62 24.26
N PHE A 401 -21.93 -15.77 24.49
CA PHE A 401 -23.38 -15.87 24.33
C PHE A 401 -24.12 -14.96 25.31
N ILE A 402 -23.68 -14.90 26.57
CA ILE A 402 -24.28 -14.02 27.59
C ILE A 402 -24.09 -12.55 27.20
N MET A 403 -22.89 -12.16 26.77
CA MET A 403 -22.61 -10.79 26.33
C MET A 403 -23.45 -10.37 25.13
N ALA A 404 -23.59 -11.24 24.12
CA ALA A 404 -24.43 -10.99 22.97
C ALA A 404 -25.92 -10.90 23.36
N ALA A 405 -26.38 -11.79 24.25
CA ALA A 405 -27.76 -11.77 24.72
C ALA A 405 -28.09 -10.49 25.50
N ASN A 406 -27.23 -10.05 26.43
CA ASN A 406 -27.41 -8.81 27.17
C ASN A 406 -27.48 -7.57 26.25
N TYR A 407 -26.71 -7.55 25.16
CA TYR A 407 -26.79 -6.47 24.17
C TYR A 407 -28.09 -6.53 23.37
N LEU A 408 -28.52 -7.73 22.96
CA LEU A 408 -29.78 -7.88 22.23
C LEU A 408 -31.00 -7.52 23.09
N GLN A 409 -30.92 -7.65 24.42
CA GLN A 409 -31.97 -7.21 25.35
C GLN A 409 -32.21 -5.70 25.31
N SER A 410 -31.19 -4.88 25.04
CA SER A 410 -31.35 -3.43 24.94
C SER A 410 -31.97 -2.97 23.61
N LEU A 411 -32.25 -3.90 22.69
CA LEU A 411 -32.89 -3.62 21.40
C LEU A 411 -34.40 -3.88 21.47
N ASP A 412 -35.15 -3.37 20.48
CA ASP A 412 -36.59 -3.62 20.31
C ASP A 412 -36.88 -5.08 19.91
N TRP A 413 -36.80 -6.01 20.86
CA TRP A 413 -37.08 -7.43 20.67
C TRP A 413 -38.54 -7.72 20.28
N ARG A 414 -39.47 -6.79 20.52
CA ARG A 414 -40.90 -6.96 20.20
C ARG A 414 -41.23 -6.76 18.71
N LYS A 415 -40.52 -5.85 18.02
CA LYS A 415 -40.67 -5.64 16.57
C LYS A 415 -40.10 -6.81 15.78
N ASN A 416 -39.07 -7.47 16.32
CA ASN A 416 -38.34 -8.55 15.67
C ASN A 416 -38.37 -9.84 16.51
N PRO A 417 -39.32 -10.76 16.27
CA PRO A 417 -39.44 -12.01 17.04
C PRO A 417 -38.20 -12.93 16.89
N GLU A 418 -37.38 -12.72 15.85
CA GLU A 418 -36.11 -13.42 15.68
C GLU A 418 -35.04 -12.98 16.71
N ILE A 419 -35.07 -11.72 17.15
CA ILE A 419 -34.20 -11.23 18.24
C ILE A 419 -34.57 -11.93 19.55
N LEU A 420 -35.88 -12.06 19.84
CA LEU A 420 -36.37 -12.79 21.00
C LEU A 420 -35.89 -14.25 21.01
N LYS A 421 -36.04 -14.96 19.89
CA LYS A 421 -35.57 -16.35 19.74
C LYS A 421 -34.06 -16.47 19.91
N THR A 422 -33.28 -15.52 19.37
CA THR A 422 -31.83 -15.52 19.50
C THR A 422 -31.36 -15.23 20.92
N ILE A 423 -32.00 -14.31 21.65
CA ILE A 423 -31.75 -14.06 23.09
C ILE A 423 -31.96 -15.35 23.89
N ILE A 424 -33.13 -15.99 23.74
CA ILE A 424 -33.47 -17.24 24.44
C ILE A 424 -32.44 -18.33 24.09
N GLY A 425 -32.11 -18.46 22.80
CA GLY A 425 -31.12 -19.40 22.31
C GLY A 425 -29.72 -19.15 22.89
N PHE A 426 -29.30 -17.89 23.03
CA PHE A 426 -28.01 -17.52 23.58
C PHE A 426 -27.91 -17.73 25.08
N TYR A 427 -28.90 -17.36 25.89
CA TYR A 427 -28.85 -17.68 27.33
C TYR A 427 -28.89 -19.18 27.61
N THR A 428 -29.68 -19.93 26.81
CA THR A 428 -29.73 -21.39 26.91
C THR A 428 -28.38 -22.02 26.56
N LYS A 429 -27.75 -21.60 25.46
CA LYS A 429 -26.40 -22.05 25.06
C LYS A 429 -25.32 -21.59 26.04
N GLY A 430 -25.49 -20.41 26.64
CA GLY A 430 -24.62 -19.84 27.68
C GLY A 430 -24.72 -20.56 29.03
N ARG A 431 -25.74 -21.41 29.23
CA ARG A 431 -26.07 -22.06 30.51
C ARG A 431 -26.30 -21.05 31.64
N ALA A 432 -27.01 -19.96 31.33
CA ALA A 432 -27.36 -18.91 32.29
C ALA A 432 -28.90 -18.83 32.49
N PRO A 433 -29.50 -19.81 33.19
CA PRO A 433 -30.95 -19.84 33.41
C PRO A 433 -31.46 -18.67 34.26
N ASP A 434 -30.63 -18.14 35.18
CA ASP A 434 -31.03 -17.00 36.03
C ASP A 434 -31.21 -15.71 35.21
N LEU A 435 -30.32 -15.44 34.27
CA LEU A 435 -30.42 -14.29 33.36
C LEU A 435 -31.58 -14.46 32.36
N LEU A 436 -31.83 -15.69 31.92
CA LEU A 436 -32.98 -16.00 31.06
C LEU A 436 -34.30 -15.79 31.80
N ALA A 437 -34.38 -16.17 33.07
CA ALA A 437 -35.56 -15.93 33.89
C ALA A 437 -35.77 -14.44 34.14
N GLY A 438 -34.71 -13.69 34.48
CA GLY A 438 -34.78 -12.23 34.60
C GLY A 438 -35.23 -11.55 33.30
N PHE A 439 -34.83 -12.08 32.14
CA PHE A 439 -35.34 -11.61 30.85
C PHE A 439 -36.84 -11.83 30.70
N TYR A 440 -37.35 -13.04 31.00
CA TYR A 440 -38.78 -13.32 30.93
C TYR A 440 -39.60 -12.50 31.94
N GLU A 441 -39.05 -12.25 33.14
CA GLU A 441 -39.65 -11.34 34.13
C GLU A 441 -39.74 -9.92 33.58
N ALA A 442 -38.67 -9.39 32.97
CA ALA A 442 -38.68 -8.08 32.34
C ALA A 442 -39.68 -8.00 31.16
N CYS A 443 -39.75 -9.06 30.33
CA CYS A 443 -40.74 -9.16 29.27
C CYS A 443 -42.17 -9.14 29.83
N ALA A 444 -42.45 -9.90 30.90
CA ALA A 444 -43.76 -9.92 31.54
C ALA A 444 -44.11 -8.56 32.15
N GLN A 445 -43.14 -7.89 32.76
CA GLN A 445 -43.32 -6.57 33.34
C GLN A 445 -43.68 -5.55 32.25
N VAL A 446 -42.99 -5.54 31.09
CA VAL A 446 -43.33 -4.66 29.96
C VAL A 446 -44.72 -4.97 29.38
N GLU A 447 -45.11 -6.25 29.29
CA GLU A 447 -46.44 -6.66 28.81
C GLU A 447 -47.58 -6.22 29.73
N ILE A 448 -47.36 -6.29 31.05
CA ILE A 448 -48.27 -5.72 32.06
C ILE A 448 -48.23 -4.21 31.95
N ASP A 449 -47.02 -3.65 31.83
CA ASP A 449 -46.80 -2.26 32.10
C ASP A 449 -47.29 -1.35 30.98
N GLU A 450 -46.96 -1.67 29.73
CA GLU A 450 -47.27 -0.82 28.59
C GLU A 450 -48.51 -1.29 27.83
N TYR A 451 -48.88 -2.58 27.92
CA TYR A 451 -49.89 -3.19 27.06
C TYR A 451 -51.08 -3.82 27.79
N GLN A 452 -51.06 -3.86 29.14
CA GLN A 452 -52.11 -4.48 29.97
C GLN A 452 -52.46 -5.92 29.52
N ASN A 453 -51.49 -6.64 28.94
CA ASN A 453 -51.68 -7.98 28.38
C ASN A 453 -51.21 -9.04 29.37
N TYR A 454 -52.09 -9.34 30.32
CA TYR A 454 -51.85 -10.31 31.39
C TYR A 454 -51.76 -11.76 30.91
N GLU A 455 -52.32 -12.11 29.75
CA GLU A 455 -52.21 -13.47 29.18
C GLU A 455 -50.77 -13.75 28.71
N LYS A 456 -50.18 -12.82 27.95
CA LYS A 456 -48.78 -12.95 27.52
C LYS A 456 -47.79 -12.85 28.68
N ALA A 457 -48.07 -11.98 29.65
CA ALA A 457 -47.28 -11.88 30.86
C ALA A 457 -47.30 -13.20 31.66
N LEU A 458 -48.46 -13.87 31.73
CA LEU A 458 -48.61 -15.16 32.38
C LEU A 458 -47.76 -16.25 31.71
N ASP A 459 -47.79 -16.31 30.38
CA ASP A 459 -46.97 -17.25 29.60
C ASP A 459 -45.47 -17.01 29.85
N ALA A 460 -45.04 -15.75 29.79
CA ALA A 460 -43.65 -15.36 30.03
C ALA A 460 -43.19 -15.71 31.46
N LEU A 461 -43.98 -15.40 32.49
CA LEU A 461 -43.66 -15.75 33.89
C LEU A 461 -43.63 -17.26 34.13
N THR A 462 -44.52 -18.01 33.46
CA THR A 462 -44.52 -19.47 33.53
C THR A 462 -43.23 -20.05 32.93
N GLU A 463 -42.74 -19.48 31.82
CA GLU A 463 -41.43 -19.85 31.26
C GLU A 463 -40.26 -19.40 32.16
N ALA A 464 -40.35 -18.24 32.82
CA ALA A 464 -39.36 -17.78 33.80
C ALA A 464 -39.21 -18.79 34.96
N ALA A 465 -40.33 -19.23 35.56
CA ALA A 465 -40.36 -20.21 36.64
C ALA A 465 -39.81 -21.58 36.19
N LYS A 466 -40.10 -22.01 34.95
CA LYS A 466 -39.51 -23.23 34.36
C LYS A 466 -38.00 -23.10 34.14
N CYS A 467 -37.49 -21.92 33.84
CA CYS A 467 -36.06 -21.69 33.64
C CYS A 467 -35.31 -21.73 34.98
N LEU A 468 -35.85 -21.08 36.02
CA LEU A 468 -35.24 -21.08 37.36
C LEU A 468 -35.27 -22.46 38.02
N SER A 469 -36.35 -23.22 37.87
CA SER A 469 -36.41 -24.59 38.42
C SER A 469 -35.39 -25.56 37.80
N LYS A 470 -34.80 -25.20 36.64
CA LYS A 470 -33.70 -25.95 36.00
C LYS A 470 -32.31 -25.47 36.42
N ALA A 471 -32.20 -24.31 37.07
CA ALA A 471 -30.93 -23.80 37.59
C ALA A 471 -30.55 -24.60 38.84
N LYS A 472 -29.39 -25.29 38.82
CA LYS A 472 -28.94 -26.13 39.96
C LYS A 472 -27.79 -25.53 40.76
N ASP A 473 -27.26 -24.38 40.37
CA ASP A 473 -25.87 -24.02 40.69
C ASP A 473 -25.67 -22.67 41.42
N SER A 474 -26.70 -22.01 41.99
CA SER A 474 -26.46 -20.76 42.73
C SER A 474 -27.42 -20.57 43.90
N SER A 475 -26.90 -20.61 45.14
CA SER A 475 -27.62 -20.28 46.38
C SER A 475 -29.06 -20.82 46.45
N ALA A 476 -29.19 -22.13 46.71
CA ALA A 476 -30.48 -22.83 46.73
C ALA A 476 -31.58 -22.11 47.54
N GLY A 477 -31.24 -21.37 48.61
CA GLY A 477 -32.19 -20.59 49.40
C GLY A 477 -32.79 -19.39 48.65
N ASP A 478 -31.98 -18.54 48.01
CA ASP A 478 -32.48 -17.35 47.30
C ASP A 478 -33.23 -17.71 46.02
N GLN A 479 -32.85 -18.83 45.38
CA GLN A 479 -33.58 -19.37 44.22
C GLN A 479 -34.95 -19.91 44.60
N GLU A 480 -35.08 -20.63 45.72
CA GLU A 480 -36.38 -21.13 46.19
C GLU A 480 -37.33 -19.98 46.55
N VAL A 481 -36.83 -18.91 47.16
CA VAL A 481 -37.61 -17.71 47.46
C VAL A 481 -38.09 -17.04 46.16
N ARG A 482 -37.18 -16.78 45.21
CA ARG A 482 -37.56 -16.18 43.91
C ARG A 482 -38.56 -17.02 43.12
N VAL A 483 -38.40 -18.35 43.16
CA VAL A 483 -39.36 -19.27 42.51
C VAL A 483 -40.71 -19.22 43.23
N GLY A 484 -40.74 -19.13 44.56
CA GLY A 484 -41.95 -18.92 45.35
C GLY A 484 -42.66 -17.63 44.98
N ASP A 485 -41.92 -16.52 44.92
CA ASP A 485 -42.44 -15.20 44.53
C ASP A 485 -43.04 -15.22 43.13
N LEU A 486 -42.38 -15.88 42.17
CA LEU A 486 -42.92 -16.05 40.82
C LEU A 486 -44.19 -16.89 40.79
N HIS A 487 -44.27 -17.98 41.56
CA HIS A 487 -45.48 -18.79 41.65
C HIS A 487 -46.65 -18.00 42.26
N ASN A 488 -46.37 -17.15 43.25
CA ASN A 488 -47.35 -16.25 43.84
C ASN A 488 -47.84 -15.23 42.79
N LYS A 489 -46.92 -14.57 42.06
CA LYS A 489 -47.26 -13.65 40.96
C LYS A 489 -48.11 -14.33 39.87
N ILE A 490 -47.71 -15.53 39.44
CA ILE A 490 -48.45 -16.35 38.46
C ILE A 490 -49.87 -16.67 38.97
N SER A 491 -50.01 -16.99 40.26
CA SER A 491 -51.32 -17.27 40.87
C SER A 491 -52.24 -16.05 40.85
N LEU A 492 -51.73 -14.87 41.22
CA LEU A 492 -52.49 -13.62 41.21
C LEU A 492 -52.90 -13.21 39.79
N ILE A 493 -51.98 -13.29 38.82
CA ILE A 493 -52.29 -13.00 37.41
C ILE A 493 -53.31 -14.00 36.86
N LYS A 494 -53.23 -15.30 37.21
CA LYS A 494 -54.25 -16.30 36.83
C LYS A 494 -55.63 -15.94 37.36
N LYS A 495 -55.73 -15.53 38.63
CA LYS A 495 -57.00 -15.07 39.22
C LYS A 495 -57.55 -13.87 38.44
N PHE A 496 -56.72 -12.89 38.10
CA PHE A 496 -57.14 -11.71 37.34
C PHE A 496 -57.57 -12.02 35.90
N VAL A 497 -56.79 -12.83 35.17
CA VAL A 497 -57.14 -13.29 33.81
C VAL A 497 -58.44 -14.09 33.84
N HIS A 498 -58.61 -14.95 34.85
CA HIS A 498 -59.86 -15.70 35.04
C HIS A 498 -61.06 -14.77 35.28
N ALA A 499 -60.90 -13.74 36.12
CA ALA A 499 -61.93 -12.72 36.33
C ALA A 499 -62.34 -12.04 35.00
N ARG A 500 -61.34 -11.66 34.18
CA ARG A 500 -61.60 -11.07 32.85
C ARG A 500 -62.31 -12.02 31.90
N SER A 501 -61.95 -13.31 31.90
CA SER A 501 -62.64 -14.31 31.06
C SER A 501 -64.08 -14.58 31.53
N LEU A 502 -64.30 -14.64 32.84
CA LEU A 502 -65.62 -14.89 33.45
C LEU A 502 -66.57 -13.73 33.23
N TYR A 503 -66.07 -12.51 32.99
CA TYR A 503 -66.91 -11.34 32.75
C TYR A 503 -67.90 -11.53 31.60
N ALA A 504 -67.50 -12.28 30.55
CA ALA A 504 -68.36 -12.58 29.41
C ALA A 504 -69.51 -13.56 29.74
N GLU A 505 -69.34 -14.38 30.77
CA GLU A 505 -70.30 -15.40 31.19
C GLU A 505 -71.17 -14.90 32.36
N ASN A 506 -70.53 -14.42 33.44
CA ASN A 506 -71.15 -13.96 34.68
C ASN A 506 -70.44 -12.71 35.22
N ALA A 507 -71.00 -11.54 34.94
CA ALA A 507 -70.42 -10.26 35.37
C ALA A 507 -70.37 -10.07 36.90
N ALA A 508 -71.34 -10.61 37.64
CA ALA A 508 -71.40 -10.47 39.10
C ALA A 508 -70.27 -11.25 39.81
N ASP A 509 -70.01 -12.48 39.37
CA ASP A 509 -68.96 -13.32 39.92
C ASP A 509 -67.56 -12.77 39.58
N ALA A 510 -67.39 -12.22 38.36
CA ALA A 510 -66.15 -11.56 37.95
C ALA A 510 -65.81 -10.34 38.81
N VAL A 511 -66.83 -9.55 39.20
CA VAL A 511 -66.66 -8.39 40.10
C VAL A 511 -66.28 -8.85 41.50
N GLN A 512 -66.96 -9.84 42.06
CA GLN A 512 -66.62 -10.39 43.38
C GLN A 512 -65.20 -10.95 43.42
N LEU A 513 -64.76 -11.60 42.34
CA LEU A 513 -63.42 -12.16 42.24
C LEU A 513 -62.35 -11.06 42.10
N CYS A 514 -62.63 -9.97 41.38
CA CYS A 514 -61.77 -8.80 41.33
C CYS A 514 -61.72 -8.02 42.66
N GLU A 515 -62.84 -7.91 43.39
CA GLU A 515 -62.86 -7.29 44.72
C GLU A 515 -62.05 -8.12 45.73
N ALA A 516 -62.22 -9.45 45.73
CA ALA A 516 -61.41 -10.34 46.55
C ALA A 516 -59.92 -10.28 46.19
N LEU A 517 -59.58 -10.04 44.91
CA LEU A 517 -58.19 -9.88 44.47
C LEU A 517 -57.56 -8.59 45.02
N LEU A 518 -58.33 -7.51 45.16
CA LEU A 518 -57.86 -6.24 45.75
C LEU A 518 -57.59 -6.33 47.26
N GLU A 519 -58.15 -7.33 47.94
CA GLU A 519 -57.92 -7.59 49.37
C GLU A 519 -56.65 -8.43 49.62
N GLU A 520 -56.05 -9.04 48.58
CA GLU A 520 -54.84 -9.86 48.70
C GLU A 520 -53.60 -8.98 48.97
N PRO A 521 -52.75 -9.34 49.96
CA PRO A 521 -51.49 -8.64 50.18
C PRO A 521 -50.52 -8.88 49.01
N GLU A 522 -49.71 -7.87 48.67
CA GLU A 522 -48.68 -7.92 47.60
C GLU A 522 -49.24 -8.04 46.16
N LEU A 523 -50.45 -7.52 45.92
CA LEU A 523 -51.03 -7.47 44.57
C LEU A 523 -50.13 -6.74 43.56
N ASP A 524 -49.57 -5.59 43.95
CA ASP A 524 -48.60 -4.81 43.17
C ASP A 524 -47.19 -5.29 43.53
N PRO A 525 -46.37 -5.83 42.59
CA PRO A 525 -46.35 -5.61 41.14
C PRO A 525 -46.93 -6.71 40.24
N ALA A 526 -47.61 -7.74 40.79
CA ALA A 526 -48.13 -8.85 39.99
C ALA A 526 -49.30 -8.45 39.09
N VAL A 527 -50.25 -7.71 39.65
CA VAL A 527 -51.38 -7.10 38.97
C VAL A 527 -51.42 -5.67 39.46
N ARG A 528 -51.42 -4.72 38.54
CA ARG A 528 -51.46 -3.31 38.92
C ARG A 528 -52.80 -3.01 39.57
N ILE A 529 -52.73 -2.39 40.73
CA ILE A 529 -53.90 -1.94 41.48
C ILE A 529 -54.80 -1.06 40.58
N GLY A 530 -54.17 -0.19 39.78
CA GLY A 530 -54.86 0.64 38.78
C GLY A 530 -55.68 -0.16 37.78
N ASP A 531 -55.14 -1.23 37.19
CA ASP A 531 -55.84 -2.04 36.18
C ASP A 531 -57.00 -2.84 36.80
N ALA A 532 -56.86 -3.29 38.05
CA ALA A 532 -57.94 -3.96 38.78
C ALA A 532 -59.09 -3.01 39.15
N PHE A 533 -58.79 -1.79 39.63
CA PHE A 533 -59.80 -0.75 39.85
C PHE A 533 -60.40 -0.26 38.53
N GLY A 534 -59.60 -0.16 37.47
CA GLY A 534 -60.06 0.18 36.13
C GLY A 534 -61.16 -0.76 35.66
N PHE A 535 -60.95 -2.08 35.81
CA PHE A 535 -61.96 -3.08 35.50
C PHE A 535 -63.26 -2.91 36.30
N LEU A 536 -63.18 -2.63 37.61
CA LEU A 536 -64.37 -2.41 38.45
C LEU A 536 -65.12 -1.13 38.08
N VAL A 537 -64.39 -0.05 37.79
CA VAL A 537 -64.97 1.23 37.36
C VAL A 537 -65.67 1.05 36.02
N GLU A 538 -65.05 0.39 35.05
CA GLU A 538 -65.65 0.10 33.74
C GLU A 538 -66.94 -0.72 33.87
N HIS A 539 -66.94 -1.77 34.71
CA HIS A 539 -68.14 -2.55 34.98
C HIS A 539 -69.29 -1.69 35.52
N HIS A 540 -69.04 -0.90 36.57
CA HIS A 540 -70.09 -0.07 37.18
C HIS A 540 -70.56 1.07 36.26
N CYS A 541 -69.69 1.58 35.38
CA CYS A 541 -70.07 2.52 34.33
C CYS A 541 -71.00 1.88 33.30
N GLN A 542 -70.72 0.64 32.86
CA GLN A 542 -71.58 -0.11 31.93
C GLN A 542 -72.96 -0.43 32.53
N GLN A 543 -73.03 -0.67 33.84
CA GLN A 543 -74.29 -0.91 34.55
C GLN A 543 -75.05 0.38 34.91
N GLY A 544 -74.51 1.57 34.60
CA GLY A 544 -75.13 2.87 34.93
C GLY A 544 -75.06 3.27 36.40
N ASN A 545 -74.30 2.54 37.23
CA ASN A 545 -74.14 2.79 38.65
C ASN A 545 -73.00 3.78 38.92
N PHE A 546 -73.15 5.02 38.43
CA PHE A 546 -72.10 6.04 38.45
C PHE A 546 -71.62 6.41 39.86
N GLN A 547 -72.47 6.31 40.87
CA GLN A 547 -72.12 6.64 42.26
C GLN A 547 -71.17 5.63 42.90
N VAL A 548 -71.31 4.34 42.55
CA VAL A 548 -70.41 3.27 43.03
C VAL A 548 -69.10 3.32 42.27
N ALA A 549 -69.15 3.51 40.96
CA ALA A 549 -67.98 3.71 40.12
C ALA A 549 -67.11 4.90 40.59
N TYR A 550 -67.74 6.02 40.95
CA TYR A 550 -67.02 7.20 41.47
C TYR A 550 -66.35 6.92 42.82
N ARG A 551 -67.00 6.18 43.74
CA ARG A 551 -66.37 5.77 45.02
C ARG A 551 -65.13 4.90 44.80
N LYS A 552 -65.21 3.93 43.89
CA LYS A 552 -64.06 3.06 43.54
C LYS A 552 -62.93 3.87 42.89
N LEU A 553 -63.26 4.91 42.11
CA LEU A 553 -62.28 5.85 41.56
C LEU A 553 -61.62 6.72 42.64
N GLU A 554 -62.38 7.18 43.64
CA GLU A 554 -61.82 7.90 44.80
C GLU A 554 -60.92 6.99 45.66
N GLU A 555 -61.28 5.72 45.83
CA GLU A 555 -60.43 4.71 46.49
C GLU A 555 -59.11 4.51 45.72
N LEU A 556 -59.17 4.40 44.40
CA LEU A 556 -57.99 4.34 43.54
C LEU A 556 -57.10 5.59 43.70
N GLN A 557 -57.68 6.80 43.69
CA GLN A 557 -56.93 8.05 43.87
C GLN A 557 -56.27 8.18 45.25
N LYS A 558 -56.88 7.60 46.29
CA LYS A 558 -56.29 7.56 47.64
C LYS A 558 -55.10 6.61 47.70
N LEU A 559 -55.18 5.48 47.00
CA LEU A 559 -54.12 4.47 46.96
C LEU A 559 -52.96 4.88 46.04
N LEU A 560 -53.26 5.57 44.93
CA LEU A 560 -52.28 6.00 43.93
C LEU A 560 -52.41 7.53 43.65
N PRO A 561 -52.00 8.39 44.61
CA PRO A 561 -52.21 9.84 44.53
C PRO A 561 -51.33 10.57 43.48
N SER A 562 -50.31 9.90 42.94
CA SER A 562 -49.33 10.48 42.01
C SER A 562 -49.42 9.94 40.57
N GLN A 563 -50.30 8.99 40.28
CA GLN A 563 -50.41 8.38 38.95
C GLN A 563 -51.64 8.90 38.20
N ASN A 564 -51.52 9.05 36.88
CA ASN A 564 -52.59 9.57 36.05
C ASN A 564 -53.68 8.50 35.86
N VAL A 565 -54.89 8.76 36.37
CA VAL A 565 -56.04 7.85 36.30
C VAL A 565 -56.44 7.50 34.85
N ARG A 566 -56.11 8.36 33.88
CA ARG A 566 -56.33 8.11 32.44
C ARG A 566 -55.54 6.91 31.89
N TYR A 567 -54.50 6.46 32.59
CA TYR A 567 -53.69 5.31 32.18
C TYR A 567 -54.43 3.97 32.40
N TYR A 568 -55.35 3.93 33.36
CA TYR A 568 -55.99 2.69 33.83
C TYR A 568 -57.46 2.57 33.42
N ILE A 569 -58.10 3.69 33.07
CA ILE A 569 -59.54 3.75 32.80
C ILE A 569 -59.76 4.25 31.38
N SER A 570 -60.59 3.54 30.61
CA SER A 570 -60.97 3.97 29.26
C SER A 570 -61.60 5.36 29.25
N GLN A 571 -61.23 6.14 28.22
CA GLN A 571 -61.73 7.51 28.04
C GLN A 571 -63.28 7.58 27.97
N SER A 572 -63.91 6.57 27.37
CA SER A 572 -65.37 6.45 27.32
C SER A 572 -66.00 6.32 28.71
N SER A 573 -65.37 5.56 29.61
CA SER A 573 -65.86 5.35 30.99
C SER A 573 -65.65 6.60 31.85
N LEU A 574 -64.54 7.32 31.66
CA LEU A 574 -64.29 8.61 32.31
C LEU A 574 -65.30 9.68 31.85
N GLU A 575 -65.58 9.76 30.55
CA GLU A 575 -66.59 10.67 30.01
C GLU A 575 -68.02 10.31 30.49
N ALA A 576 -68.33 9.02 30.61
CA ALA A 576 -69.60 8.55 31.14
C ALA A 576 -69.77 8.95 32.63
N LEU A 577 -68.70 8.86 33.43
CA LEU A 577 -68.69 9.31 34.82
C LEU A 577 -68.87 10.82 34.97
N GLN A 578 -68.18 11.60 34.13
CA GLN A 578 -68.32 13.07 34.12
C GLN A 578 -69.76 13.49 33.79
N LYS A 579 -70.37 12.85 32.79
CA LYS A 579 -71.76 13.11 32.40
C LYS A 579 -72.78 12.65 33.45
N GLY A 580 -72.53 11.50 34.09
CA GLY A 580 -73.44 10.91 35.07
C GLY A 580 -73.44 11.61 36.44
N MET A 581 -72.32 12.20 36.85
CA MET A 581 -72.17 12.84 38.18
C MET A 581 -72.25 14.37 38.15
N GLY A 582 -72.13 15.00 36.97
CA GLY A 582 -72.20 16.46 36.84
C GLY A 582 -71.03 17.23 37.49
N VAL A 583 -69.95 16.52 37.86
CA VAL A 583 -68.73 17.07 38.46
C VAL A 583 -67.60 16.98 37.44
N PRO A 584 -66.89 18.09 37.13
CA PRO A 584 -65.68 18.02 36.32
C PRO A 584 -64.61 17.26 37.10
N LEU A 585 -64.25 16.07 36.61
CA LEU A 585 -63.08 15.34 37.10
C LEU A 585 -61.83 16.13 36.68
N ASP A 586 -61.30 16.95 37.60
CA ASP A 586 -60.08 17.74 37.40
C ASP A 586 -58.86 16.80 37.45
N CYS A 587 -58.69 15.96 36.41
CA CYS A 587 -57.61 14.96 36.31
C CYS A 587 -56.24 15.56 35.95
N ASP A 588 -56.14 16.88 35.72
CA ASP A 588 -54.94 17.50 35.13
C ASP A 588 -54.11 18.37 36.10
N ARG A 589 -54.34 18.30 37.42
CA ARG A 589 -53.47 19.01 38.37
C ARG A 589 -52.36 18.13 38.92
N ARG A 590 -51.30 17.95 38.12
CA ARG A 590 -49.86 17.94 38.49
C ARG A 590 -49.02 17.07 37.53
N HIS A 591 -48.84 17.52 36.29
CA HIS A 591 -47.59 17.32 35.55
C HIS A 591 -47.47 18.43 34.49
N SER A 592 -47.04 19.61 34.94
CA SER A 592 -46.31 20.56 34.10
C SER A 592 -44.88 20.63 34.64
N VAL A 593 -44.17 19.50 34.58
CA VAL A 593 -42.72 19.50 34.65
C VAL A 593 -42.27 19.25 33.23
N LYS A 594 -41.84 20.35 32.61
CA LYS A 594 -41.05 20.46 31.39
C LYS A 594 -40.55 19.11 30.83
N GLU A 595 -41.10 18.73 29.68
CA GLU A 595 -40.32 18.04 28.65
C GLU A 595 -39.34 19.09 28.12
N GLU A 596 -38.15 19.14 28.70
CA GLU A 596 -36.94 19.65 28.04
C GLU A 596 -36.18 18.41 27.61
N ASP A 597 -36.34 18.03 26.34
CA ASP A 597 -35.38 17.25 25.55
C ASP A 597 -35.77 17.38 24.06
N GLU A 598 -35.75 18.63 23.57
CA GLU A 598 -35.50 18.91 22.15
C GLU A 598 -34.05 19.41 22.07
N VAL A 599 -33.15 18.51 21.67
CA VAL A 599 -31.80 18.89 21.24
C VAL A 599 -31.95 19.42 19.81
N GLU A 600 -32.04 20.73 19.66
CA GLU A 600 -31.78 21.40 18.38
C GLU A 600 -30.30 21.24 18.03
N GLU A 601 -30.03 20.63 16.88
CA GLU A 601 -28.72 20.62 16.24
C GLU A 601 -28.40 22.03 15.72
N ASP A 602 -27.50 22.75 16.38
CA ASP A 602 -26.84 23.92 15.82
C ASP A 602 -25.86 23.47 14.72
N LEU A 603 -26.33 23.53 13.48
CA LEU A 603 -25.49 23.70 12.30
C LEU A 603 -25.08 25.17 12.21
N ASP A 604 -23.88 25.53 12.65
CA ASP A 604 -23.20 26.70 12.08
C ASP A 604 -21.68 26.53 11.99
N VAL A 605 -21.28 26.43 10.73
CA VAL A 605 -20.03 26.81 10.07
C VAL A 605 -19.17 27.83 10.84
N SER A 606 -17.95 27.42 11.20
CA SER A 606 -16.70 28.19 11.04
C SER A 606 -15.48 27.30 11.27
#